data_AF-A0ABD5MKS5-F1
#
_entry.id   AF-A0ABD5MKS5-F1
#
_cell.length_a   1.000
_cell.length_b   1.000
_cell.length_c   1.000
_cell.angle_alpha   90.00
_cell.angle_beta   90.00
_cell.angle_gamma   90.00
#
_symmetry.space_group_name_H-M   'P 1'
#
loop_
_entity.id
_entity.type
_entity.pdbx_description
1 polymer ?
#
loop_
_entity_poly.entity_id
_entity_poly.type
_entity_poly.pdbx_seq_one_letter_code
_entity_poly.pdbx_strand_id
1 'polypeptide(L)'
;MSSADKSTTNTQTTTVPNWDELPCVQYGFRYEKGSARAPKLRTIFEPIPDDAATASPVYVLTHDQYERQQGFESGYEVKGITSIATELQDECEADGRVLYPVHIESDVYHEEGAATLIEWFREFVEDYLDVPFNTCRLYFSGNRSIHVHVPRFVSGEDNREQLKELAKSFCEETDADLDLELYSRKRLFRLPGVEHEESGLSKVEIESTWDNTRIVRESSEVNPSMSASYADILWEVFVQGTLTRKTASPSTDRPGNLFQVLDPEKTLLEITPKEQGNGIETPLIEQVAYPEDPADVPEWSMYNTKEFSPYAHASGNSRSVAAVRVKGGEFARRDKRGGATMVPAYFYGAIGCNGEFTKQDVHAPLQLSKKDYRKWDYQAGEKVVIIGGKSGSSRIFSVSPWEATVVGHALTDDEGGRDSVLNYLSEQGYNVGASGSAGSGSKGTTESRAATSDEEPQTIWPARENPQTKAEALQRRAEQNGIDTLTHNERIRVACRHLQYGWQPTWDWFEKQFGSTFKPEVTWQFLKGIVEGFEEYNAVDVPPKPT
;
A
#
# COMPACT_ATOMS: atom_id res chain seq x y z
N MET A 1 18.08 -13.46 65.94
CA MET A 1 16.68 -13.32 65.48
C MET A 1 16.62 -12.11 64.56
N SER A 2 16.64 -12.35 63.25
CA SER A 2 16.28 -11.36 62.24
C SER A 2 15.62 -12.17 61.13
N SER A 3 14.30 -12.03 61.02
CA SER A 3 13.47 -12.76 60.06
C SER A 3 13.72 -12.19 58.67
N ALA A 4 14.17 -13.05 57.77
CA ALA A 4 14.18 -12.77 56.35
C ALA A 4 12.74 -12.94 55.83
N ASP A 5 12.12 -11.85 55.41
CA ASP A 5 10.88 -11.87 54.65
C ASP A 5 11.16 -12.47 53.27
N LYS A 6 10.78 -13.74 53.11
CA LYS A 6 10.61 -14.38 51.81
C LYS A 6 9.34 -13.80 51.17
N SER A 7 9.51 -12.77 50.35
CA SER A 7 8.49 -12.38 49.38
C SER A 7 8.19 -13.59 48.49
N THR A 8 7.00 -14.16 48.68
CA THR A 8 6.51 -15.30 47.93
C THR A 8 5.84 -14.72 46.70
N THR A 9 6.49 -14.82 45.54
CA THR A 9 5.93 -14.43 44.25
C THR A 9 4.71 -15.31 43.98
N ASN A 10 3.52 -14.73 44.08
CA ASN A 10 2.28 -15.35 43.63
C ASN A 10 2.35 -15.51 42.11
N THR A 11 2.80 -16.65 41.63
CA THR A 11 2.64 -17.06 40.24
C THR A 11 1.14 -17.19 39.99
N GLN A 12 0.55 -16.22 39.27
CA GLN A 12 -0.82 -16.37 38.80
C GLN A 12 -0.89 -17.64 37.96
N THR A 13 -1.62 -18.64 38.44
CA THR A 13 -1.87 -19.87 37.69
C THR A 13 -2.81 -19.54 36.55
N THR A 14 -2.29 -19.27 35.36
CA THR A 14 -3.11 -19.09 34.17
C THR A 14 -3.63 -20.46 33.74
N THR A 15 -4.96 -20.65 33.80
CA THR A 15 -5.62 -21.86 33.35
C THR A 15 -5.51 -21.95 31.83
N VAL A 16 -4.71 -22.90 31.32
CA VAL A 16 -4.69 -23.23 29.88
C VAL A 16 -6.10 -23.64 29.46
N PRO A 17 -6.67 -23.04 28.40
CA PRO A 17 -7.99 -23.43 27.92
C PRO A 17 -8.01 -24.91 27.54
N ASN A 18 -9.07 -25.64 27.92
CA ASN A 18 -9.25 -27.02 27.49
C ASN A 18 -9.82 -27.07 26.07
N TRP A 19 -8.98 -26.74 25.08
CA TRP A 19 -9.30 -26.73 23.66
C TRP A 19 -8.57 -27.86 22.95
N ASP A 20 -9.18 -28.42 21.90
CA ASP A 20 -8.57 -29.46 21.07
C ASP A 20 -7.33 -28.92 20.33
N GLU A 21 -7.35 -27.62 20.02
CA GLU A 21 -6.28 -26.88 19.34
C GLU A 21 -5.80 -25.72 20.21
N LEU A 22 -4.50 -25.69 20.46
CA LEU A 22 -3.83 -24.75 21.35
C LEU A 22 -2.85 -23.87 20.57
N PRO A 23 -3.13 -22.56 20.43
CA PRO A 23 -2.21 -21.62 19.80
C PRO A 23 -1.02 -21.35 20.72
N CYS A 24 0.18 -21.67 20.24
CA CYS A 24 1.41 -21.51 21.00
C CYS A 24 2.50 -20.77 20.23
N VAL A 25 3.44 -20.20 20.97
CA VAL A 25 4.62 -19.52 20.46
C VAL A 25 5.88 -20.01 21.15
N GLN A 26 7.02 -19.88 20.47
CA GLN A 26 8.34 -20.01 21.05
C GLN A 26 8.87 -18.61 21.38
N TYR A 27 9.29 -18.41 22.61
CA TYR A 27 9.97 -17.18 23.02
C TYR A 27 11.48 -17.29 22.77
N GLY A 28 12.09 -16.19 22.34
CA GLY A 28 13.53 -16.03 22.25
C GLY A 28 14.08 -15.07 23.30
N PHE A 29 15.30 -15.34 23.76
CA PHE A 29 15.99 -14.60 24.82
C PHE A 29 17.28 -13.98 24.28
N ARG A 30 17.77 -12.94 24.97
CA ARG A 30 19.10 -12.37 24.67
C ARG A 30 20.19 -13.40 25.00
N TYR A 31 21.24 -13.44 24.19
CA TYR A 31 22.32 -14.46 24.27
C TYR A 31 22.97 -14.57 25.66
N GLU A 32 22.99 -13.48 26.43
CA GLU A 32 23.60 -13.44 27.76
C GLU A 32 22.83 -14.22 28.84
N LYS A 33 21.58 -14.65 28.56
CA LYS A 33 20.68 -15.26 29.55
C LYS A 33 20.38 -16.76 29.33
N GLY A 34 21.04 -17.42 28.37
CA GLY A 34 20.91 -18.87 28.15
C GLY A 34 20.71 -19.26 26.69
N SER A 35 19.94 -20.32 26.43
CA SER A 35 19.58 -20.72 25.07
C SER A 35 18.80 -19.61 24.37
N ALA A 36 19.23 -19.22 23.17
CA ALA A 36 18.62 -18.13 22.39
C ALA A 36 17.12 -18.31 22.13
N ARG A 37 16.60 -19.55 22.24
CA ARG A 37 15.19 -19.91 22.10
C ARG A 37 14.73 -20.83 23.23
N ALA A 38 13.48 -20.70 23.64
CA ALA A 38 12.86 -21.58 24.61
C ALA A 38 12.78 -23.03 24.07
N PRO A 39 13.13 -24.05 24.86
CA PRO A 39 13.06 -25.45 24.42
C PRO A 39 11.64 -26.00 24.31
N LYS A 40 10.65 -25.29 24.87
CA LYS A 40 9.23 -25.65 24.85
C LYS A 40 8.40 -24.49 24.30
N LEU A 41 7.28 -24.82 23.67
CA LEU A 41 6.28 -23.85 23.22
C LEU A 41 5.36 -23.49 24.39
N ARG A 42 4.95 -22.23 24.47
CA ARG A 42 3.95 -21.76 25.45
C ARG A 42 2.69 -21.34 24.73
N THR A 43 1.53 -21.57 25.32
CA THR A 43 0.27 -21.00 24.81
C THR A 43 0.37 -19.48 24.77
N ILE A 44 -0.30 -18.85 23.81
CA ILE A 44 -0.29 -17.39 23.70
C ILE A 44 -0.97 -16.70 24.89
N PHE A 45 -1.72 -17.45 25.71
CA PHE A 45 -2.45 -16.97 26.87
C PHE A 45 -1.61 -17.00 28.15
N GLU A 46 -0.53 -17.78 28.17
CA GLU A 46 0.40 -17.80 29.29
C GLU A 46 1.19 -16.49 29.38
N PRO A 47 1.69 -16.14 30.58
CA PRO A 47 2.53 -14.97 30.74
C PRO A 47 3.78 -15.04 29.87
N ILE A 48 4.11 -13.90 29.24
CA ILE A 48 5.40 -13.73 28.56
C ILE A 48 6.51 -13.99 29.59
N PRO A 49 7.47 -14.89 29.32
CA PRO A 49 8.56 -15.13 30.25
C PRO A 49 9.34 -13.84 30.54
N ASP A 50 9.79 -13.70 31.78
CA ASP A 50 10.75 -12.66 32.14
C ASP A 50 11.94 -12.73 31.16
N ASP A 51 12.39 -11.58 30.68
CA ASP A 51 13.49 -11.43 29.73
C ASP A 51 13.28 -11.96 28.30
N ALA A 52 12.06 -12.42 27.95
CA ALA A 52 11.75 -12.74 26.56
C ALA A 52 11.85 -11.48 25.70
N ALA A 53 12.64 -11.55 24.62
CA ALA A 53 12.87 -10.44 23.71
C ALA A 53 12.06 -10.57 22.42
N THR A 54 11.79 -11.81 22.01
CA THR A 54 11.14 -12.12 20.73
C THR A 54 10.13 -13.26 20.87
N ALA A 55 9.21 -13.36 19.93
CA ALA A 55 8.27 -14.48 19.81
C ALA A 55 8.19 -14.98 18.37
N SER A 56 7.94 -16.27 18.20
CA SER A 56 7.76 -16.93 16.90
C SER A 56 6.39 -16.65 16.28
N PRO A 57 6.11 -17.17 15.07
CA PRO A 57 4.75 -17.36 14.57
C PRO A 57 3.94 -18.23 15.54
N VAL A 58 2.62 -18.26 15.35
CA VAL A 58 1.70 -19.04 16.19
C VAL A 58 1.57 -20.45 15.61
N TYR A 59 2.00 -21.44 16.38
CA TYR A 59 1.89 -22.87 16.08
C TYR A 59 0.65 -23.43 16.77
N VAL A 60 -0.26 -24.02 16.00
CA VAL A 60 -1.53 -24.56 16.51
C VAL A 60 -1.35 -26.03 16.85
N LEU A 61 -1.05 -26.33 18.12
CA LEU A 61 -0.81 -27.70 18.60
C LEU A 61 -2.10 -28.42 18.90
N THR A 62 -2.13 -29.73 18.73
CA THR A 62 -3.18 -30.55 19.35
C THR A 62 -2.95 -30.64 20.87
N HIS A 63 -4.00 -30.95 21.61
CA HIS A 63 -3.88 -31.18 23.05
C HIS A 63 -2.81 -32.24 23.39
N ASP A 64 -2.78 -33.36 22.65
CA ASP A 64 -1.78 -34.42 22.83
C ASP A 64 -0.34 -33.94 22.58
N GLN A 65 -0.12 -33.10 21.56
CA GLN A 65 1.18 -32.50 21.28
C GLN A 65 1.63 -31.56 22.41
N TYR A 66 0.70 -30.78 22.96
CA TYR A 66 0.98 -29.91 24.09
C TYR A 66 1.32 -30.70 25.36
N GLU A 67 0.56 -31.75 25.69
CA GLU A 67 0.87 -32.64 26.82
C GLU A 67 2.19 -33.39 26.63
N ARG A 68 2.50 -33.81 25.40
CA ARG A 68 3.78 -34.46 25.06
C ARG A 68 4.98 -33.62 25.47
N GLN A 69 4.97 -32.30 25.21
CA GLN A 69 6.08 -31.43 25.64
C GLN A 69 6.14 -31.21 27.17
N GLN A 70 5.01 -31.33 27.88
CA GLN A 70 5.00 -31.24 29.35
C GLN A 70 5.67 -32.44 30.01
N GLY A 71 5.67 -33.60 29.34
CA GLY A 71 6.35 -34.82 29.80
C GLY A 71 7.88 -34.73 29.79
N PHE A 72 8.46 -33.73 29.12
CA PHE A 72 9.90 -33.47 29.13
C PHE A 72 10.29 -32.56 30.30
N GLU A 73 11.45 -32.75 30.92
CA GLU A 73 11.88 -31.89 32.02
C GLU A 73 12.39 -30.55 31.49
N SER A 74 13.39 -30.61 30.61
CA SER A 74 14.05 -29.46 29.99
C SER A 74 13.55 -29.14 28.58
N GLY A 75 12.99 -30.13 27.88
CA GLY A 75 12.61 -30.02 26.46
C GLY A 75 13.76 -30.27 25.48
N TYR A 76 14.94 -30.65 25.96
CA TYR A 76 16.12 -30.99 25.16
C TYR A 76 16.34 -32.51 24.99
N GLU A 77 15.50 -33.34 25.60
CA GLU A 77 15.70 -34.78 25.66
C GLU A 77 15.31 -35.52 24.36
N VAL A 78 14.80 -34.80 23.36
CA VAL A 78 14.44 -35.34 22.05
C VAL A 78 15.69 -35.75 21.27
N LYS A 79 15.70 -36.97 20.71
CA LYS A 79 16.86 -37.49 19.97
C LYS A 79 16.88 -36.96 18.54
N GLY A 80 18.03 -36.41 18.13
CA GLY A 80 18.27 -36.00 16.73
C GLY A 80 17.72 -34.63 16.34
N ILE A 81 17.08 -33.93 17.27
CA ILE A 81 16.54 -32.57 17.11
C ILE A 81 17.04 -31.70 18.27
N THR A 82 17.13 -30.39 18.06
CA THR A 82 17.65 -29.44 19.06
C THR A 82 16.74 -29.22 20.26
N SER A 83 15.42 -29.40 20.14
CA SER A 83 14.47 -29.34 21.25
C SER A 83 13.08 -29.87 20.84
N ILE A 84 12.22 -30.17 21.82
CA ILE A 84 10.82 -30.55 21.58
C ILE A 84 10.04 -29.42 20.90
N ALA A 85 10.36 -28.15 21.18
CA ALA A 85 9.78 -27.03 20.45
C ALA A 85 10.09 -27.11 18.95
N THR A 86 11.33 -27.41 18.56
CA THR A 86 11.69 -27.51 17.14
C THR A 86 10.94 -28.64 16.44
N GLU A 87 10.84 -29.80 17.08
CA GLU A 87 10.09 -30.95 16.56
C GLU A 87 8.61 -30.62 16.36
N LEU A 88 7.98 -29.99 17.36
CA LEU A 88 6.58 -29.59 17.28
C LEU A 88 6.34 -28.50 16.22
N GLN A 89 7.28 -27.57 16.05
CA GLN A 89 7.23 -26.59 14.98
C GLN A 89 7.30 -27.26 13.60
N ASP A 90 8.20 -28.24 13.42
CA ASP A 90 8.32 -29.01 12.18
C ASP A 90 7.03 -29.78 11.86
N GLU A 91 6.40 -30.42 12.86
CA GLU A 91 5.10 -31.09 12.71
C GLU A 91 4.00 -30.11 12.29
N CYS A 92 3.89 -28.96 12.94
CA CYS A 92 2.89 -27.96 12.58
C CYS A 92 3.15 -27.35 11.20
N GLU A 93 4.40 -27.10 10.81
CA GLU A 93 4.77 -26.61 9.48
C GLU A 93 4.41 -27.64 8.39
N ALA A 94 4.67 -28.93 8.65
CA ALA A 94 4.33 -30.01 7.73
C ALA A 94 2.81 -30.19 7.55
N ASP A 95 2.04 -29.97 8.62
CA ASP A 95 0.57 -30.10 8.61
C ASP A 95 -0.16 -28.80 8.21
N GLY A 96 0.56 -27.71 7.92
CA GLY A 96 -0.05 -26.40 7.62
C GLY A 96 -0.74 -25.75 8.82
N ARG A 97 -0.43 -26.16 10.06
CA ARG A 97 -1.02 -25.67 11.32
C ARG A 97 -0.21 -24.52 11.93
N VAL A 98 0.20 -23.57 11.09
CA VAL A 98 0.97 -22.38 11.51
C VAL A 98 0.29 -21.12 11.01
N LEU A 99 0.09 -20.17 11.93
CA LEU A 99 -0.41 -18.83 11.62
C LEU A 99 0.73 -17.83 11.76
N TYR A 100 1.03 -17.15 10.67
CA TYR A 100 2.06 -16.12 10.59
C TYR A 100 1.40 -14.75 10.70
N PRO A 101 1.56 -14.02 11.81
CA PRO A 101 1.18 -12.61 11.86
C PRO A 101 1.89 -11.84 10.75
N VAL A 102 1.16 -11.02 10.00
CA VAL A 102 1.73 -10.25 8.89
C VAL A 102 2.48 -9.03 9.46
N HIS A 103 3.80 -9.12 9.45
CA HIS A 103 4.70 -8.03 9.77
C HIS A 103 5.44 -7.55 8.53
N ILE A 104 5.74 -6.26 8.48
CA ILE A 104 6.57 -5.62 7.46
C ILE A 104 7.60 -4.77 8.20
N GLU A 105 8.85 -4.79 7.76
CA GLU A 105 9.87 -3.87 8.30
C GLU A 105 10.84 -3.47 7.19
N SER A 106 11.50 -2.34 7.42
CA SER A 106 12.61 -1.85 6.63
C SER A 106 13.66 -1.28 7.59
N ASP A 107 14.94 -1.60 7.35
CA ASP A 107 16.07 -1.24 8.22
C ASP A 107 16.96 -0.10 7.68
N VAL A 108 16.49 0.57 6.60
CA VAL A 108 17.13 1.74 5.99
C VAL A 108 16.56 3.07 6.52
N TYR A 109 15.97 3.08 7.71
CA TYR A 109 15.35 4.27 8.33
C TYR A 109 16.27 5.50 8.39
N HIS A 110 17.56 5.29 8.68
CA HIS A 110 18.52 6.38 8.76
C HIS A 110 18.93 6.94 7.39
N GLU A 111 18.77 6.15 6.33
CA GLU A 111 19.14 6.51 4.96
C GLU A 111 17.97 7.22 4.25
N GLU A 112 16.77 6.64 4.34
CA GLU A 112 15.59 7.08 3.60
C GLU A 112 14.64 7.96 4.43
N GLY A 113 14.69 7.84 5.77
CA GLY A 113 13.84 8.59 6.69
C GLY A 113 12.44 8.01 6.92
N ALA A 114 11.79 8.44 8.00
CA ALA A 114 10.48 7.92 8.41
C ALA A 114 9.41 8.05 7.30
N ALA A 115 9.29 9.22 6.68
CA ALA A 115 8.24 9.50 5.71
C ALA A 115 8.26 8.54 4.50
N THR A 116 9.44 8.29 3.95
CA THR A 116 9.66 7.37 2.81
C THR A 116 9.28 5.94 3.18
N LEU A 117 9.75 5.45 4.33
CA LEU A 117 9.39 4.11 4.82
C LEU A 117 7.88 3.97 5.01
N ILE A 118 7.22 4.98 5.58
CA ILE A 118 5.77 5.00 5.79
C ILE A 118 5.01 4.97 4.45
N GLU A 119 5.49 5.68 3.42
CA GLU A 119 4.92 5.61 2.08
C GLU A 119 5.06 4.20 1.48
N TRP A 120 6.24 3.58 1.56
CA TRP A 120 6.44 2.20 1.11
C TRP A 120 5.52 1.21 1.81
N PHE A 121 5.41 1.32 3.14
CA PHE A 121 4.52 0.44 3.90
C PHE A 121 3.05 0.66 3.55
N ARG A 122 2.63 1.92 3.37
CA ARG A 122 1.26 2.24 2.96
C ARG A 122 0.95 1.65 1.59
N GLU A 123 1.82 1.85 0.60
CA GLU A 123 1.64 1.31 -0.75
C GLU A 123 1.58 -0.21 -0.72
N PHE A 124 2.51 -0.88 -0.02
CA PHE A 124 2.48 -2.34 0.08
C PHE A 124 1.21 -2.85 0.77
N VAL A 125 0.82 -2.25 1.89
CA VAL A 125 -0.35 -2.69 2.68
C VAL A 125 -1.67 -2.44 1.95
N GLU A 126 -1.84 -1.26 1.36
CA GLU A 126 -3.09 -0.89 0.67
C GLU A 126 -3.19 -1.53 -0.72
N ASP A 127 -2.12 -1.52 -1.51
CA ASP A 127 -2.19 -1.95 -2.91
C ASP A 127 -1.89 -3.43 -3.12
N TYR A 128 -1.05 -4.06 -2.27
CA TYR A 128 -0.67 -5.47 -2.43
C TYR A 128 -1.42 -6.38 -1.48
N LEU A 129 -1.74 -5.92 -0.27
CA LEU A 129 -2.46 -6.70 0.73
C LEU A 129 -3.96 -6.38 0.83
N ASP A 130 -4.43 -5.30 0.20
CA ASP A 130 -5.82 -4.80 0.29
C ASP A 130 -6.27 -4.60 1.75
N VAL A 131 -5.38 -4.03 2.57
CA VAL A 131 -5.66 -3.71 3.97
C VAL A 131 -5.59 -2.19 4.15
N PRO A 132 -6.57 -1.55 4.81
CA PRO A 132 -6.47 -0.12 5.11
C PRO A 132 -5.28 0.16 6.04
N PHE A 133 -4.32 1.00 5.61
CA PHE A 133 -3.09 1.22 6.37
C PHE A 133 -3.34 1.81 7.76
N ASN A 134 -4.40 2.61 7.91
CA ASN A 134 -4.81 3.19 9.18
C ASN A 134 -5.27 2.17 10.24
N THR A 135 -5.45 0.89 9.87
CA THR A 135 -5.72 -0.20 10.81
C THR A 135 -4.46 -0.89 11.32
N CYS A 136 -3.30 -0.57 10.76
CA CYS A 136 -2.02 -1.14 11.16
C CYS A 136 -1.47 -0.44 12.42
N ARG A 137 -0.67 -1.17 13.17
CA ARG A 137 0.12 -0.63 14.28
C ARG A 137 1.56 -0.45 13.83
N LEU A 138 2.15 0.70 14.10
CA LEU A 138 3.50 1.03 13.69
C LEU A 138 4.40 1.09 14.92
N TYR A 139 5.59 0.54 14.82
CA TYR A 139 6.55 0.50 15.91
C TYR A 139 7.92 0.94 15.42
N PHE A 140 8.55 1.84 16.15
CA PHE A 140 9.98 2.08 15.99
C PHE A 140 10.76 0.98 16.71
N SER A 141 11.76 0.38 16.06
CA SER A 141 12.49 -0.79 16.57
C SER A 141 13.39 -0.51 17.78
N GLY A 142 13.61 0.77 18.06
CA GLY A 142 14.61 1.28 18.98
C GLY A 142 15.93 1.64 18.31
N ASN A 143 16.12 1.39 17.00
CA ASN A 143 17.38 1.70 16.32
C ASN A 143 17.16 2.24 14.90
N ARG A 144 17.24 1.37 13.90
CA ARG A 144 17.26 1.75 12.47
C ARG A 144 16.10 1.19 11.66
N SER A 145 15.05 0.69 12.31
CA SER A 145 13.91 0.12 11.59
C SER A 145 12.57 0.59 12.13
N ILE A 146 11.59 0.63 11.23
CA ILE A 146 10.17 0.74 11.55
C ILE A 146 9.54 -0.61 11.21
N HIS A 147 8.71 -1.13 12.13
CA HIS A 147 7.91 -2.33 11.93
C HIS A 147 6.45 -1.95 11.82
N VAL A 148 5.75 -2.55 10.87
CA VAL A 148 4.31 -2.45 10.71
C VAL A 148 3.68 -3.79 11.04
N HIS A 149 2.79 -3.79 12.02
CA HIS A 149 1.97 -4.95 12.36
C HIS A 149 0.63 -4.80 11.65
N VAL A 150 0.43 -5.60 10.61
CA VAL A 150 -0.80 -5.65 9.83
C VAL A 150 -1.77 -6.59 10.53
N PRO A 151 -3.06 -6.22 10.70
CA PRO A 151 -4.03 -7.05 11.42
C PRO A 151 -4.54 -8.21 10.55
N ARG A 152 -3.61 -9.02 10.06
CA ARG A 152 -3.81 -10.20 9.22
C ARG A 152 -2.85 -11.32 9.62
N PHE A 153 -3.25 -12.55 9.34
CA PHE A 153 -2.43 -13.74 9.37
C PHE A 153 -2.31 -14.32 7.96
N VAL A 154 -1.19 -14.94 7.62
CA VAL A 154 -1.12 -15.96 6.56
C VAL A 154 -1.02 -17.34 7.19
N SER A 155 -1.70 -18.33 6.61
CA SER A 155 -1.75 -19.69 7.14
C SER A 155 -0.89 -20.65 6.33
N GLY A 156 0.01 -21.37 6.99
CA GLY A 156 0.87 -22.38 6.38
C GLY A 156 2.06 -21.82 5.58
N GLU A 157 2.95 -22.73 5.19
CA GLU A 157 4.22 -22.41 4.52
C GLU A 157 4.04 -21.82 3.12
N ASP A 158 3.07 -22.32 2.35
CA ASP A 158 2.85 -21.87 0.98
C ASP A 158 2.42 -20.41 0.94
N ASN A 159 1.47 -20.01 1.80
CA ASN A 159 1.04 -18.61 1.87
C ASN A 159 2.12 -17.69 2.45
N ARG A 160 2.98 -18.18 3.35
CA ARG A 160 4.17 -17.44 3.81
C ARG A 160 5.14 -17.16 2.67
N GLU A 161 5.47 -18.18 1.86
CA GLU A 161 6.34 -17.99 0.70
C GLU A 161 5.71 -17.08 -0.35
N GLN A 162 4.40 -17.14 -0.55
CA GLN A 162 3.71 -16.21 -1.44
C GLN A 162 3.72 -14.77 -0.92
N LEU A 163 3.58 -14.56 0.38
CA LEU A 163 3.75 -13.24 0.99
C LEU A 163 5.16 -12.70 0.77
N LYS A 164 6.18 -13.56 0.92
CA LYS A 164 7.58 -13.21 0.64
C LYS A 164 7.77 -12.80 -0.81
N GLU A 165 7.25 -13.57 -1.75
CA GLU A 165 7.38 -13.27 -3.18
C GLU A 165 6.60 -12.01 -3.57
N LEU A 166 5.49 -11.73 -2.91
CA LEU A 166 4.73 -10.49 -3.08
C LEU A 166 5.52 -9.27 -2.59
N ALA A 167 6.11 -9.35 -1.40
CA ALA A 167 6.98 -8.30 -0.86
C ALA A 167 8.23 -8.08 -1.72
N LYS A 168 8.84 -9.17 -2.20
CA LYS A 168 9.97 -9.11 -3.12
C LYS A 168 9.59 -8.43 -4.44
N SER A 169 8.45 -8.81 -5.01
CA SER A 169 7.92 -8.19 -6.23
C SER A 169 7.74 -6.69 -6.01
N PHE A 170 7.16 -6.28 -4.88
CA PHE A 170 7.03 -4.87 -4.53
C PHE A 170 8.39 -4.15 -4.48
N CYS A 171 9.39 -4.69 -3.78
CA CYS A 171 10.74 -4.09 -3.70
C CYS A 171 11.39 -3.94 -5.09
N GLU A 172 11.30 -4.98 -5.93
CA GLU A 172 11.80 -4.94 -7.32
C GLU A 172 11.06 -3.91 -8.19
N GLU A 173 9.84 -3.55 -7.80
CA GLU A 173 8.90 -2.74 -8.58
C GLU A 173 8.84 -1.25 -8.17
N THR A 174 9.24 -0.90 -6.94
CA THR A 174 9.11 0.46 -6.36
C THR A 174 10.42 1.05 -5.84
N ASP A 175 11.55 0.35 -6.01
CA ASP A 175 12.84 0.61 -5.33
C ASP A 175 12.74 0.61 -3.79
N ALA A 176 11.62 0.13 -3.22
CA ALA A 176 11.49 -0.02 -1.78
C ALA A 176 12.44 -1.11 -1.25
N ASP A 177 12.92 -0.91 -0.02
CA ASP A 177 13.82 -1.85 0.66
C ASP A 177 13.14 -2.45 1.89
N LEU A 178 12.25 -3.41 1.67
CA LEU A 178 11.60 -4.18 2.74
C LEU A 178 12.49 -5.37 3.15
N ASP A 179 12.58 -5.67 4.44
CA ASP A 179 13.31 -6.83 4.95
C ASP A 179 12.58 -8.14 4.60
N LEU A 180 13.00 -8.75 3.49
CA LEU A 180 12.45 -10.03 3.01
C LEU A 180 12.86 -11.22 3.89
N GLU A 181 13.88 -11.09 4.76
CA GLU A 181 14.27 -12.15 5.68
C GLU A 181 13.24 -12.36 6.79
N LEU A 182 12.38 -11.37 7.06
CA LEU A 182 11.26 -11.47 7.98
C LEU A 182 10.34 -12.65 7.67
N TYR A 183 10.21 -12.96 6.38
CA TYR A 183 9.38 -14.06 5.93
C TYR A 183 10.08 -15.41 6.00
N SER A 184 11.29 -15.53 6.55
CA SER A 184 11.97 -16.83 6.69
C SER A 184 11.28 -17.75 7.69
N ARG A 185 11.44 -19.07 7.52
CA ARG A 185 10.89 -20.08 8.45
C ARG A 185 11.35 -19.83 9.88
N LYS A 186 10.43 -20.03 10.84
CA LYS A 186 10.71 -19.93 12.29
C LYS A 186 11.37 -18.60 12.70
N ARG A 187 11.12 -17.51 11.95
CA ARG A 187 11.62 -16.16 12.28
C ARG A 187 10.99 -15.71 13.59
N LEU A 188 11.79 -15.13 14.47
CA LEU A 188 11.30 -14.54 15.72
C LEU A 188 11.16 -13.03 15.54
N PHE A 189 10.08 -12.48 16.09
CA PHE A 189 9.76 -11.06 16.02
C PHE A 189 9.95 -10.41 17.38
N ARG A 190 10.59 -9.24 17.40
CA ARG A 190 10.76 -8.48 18.63
C ARG A 190 9.42 -8.02 19.20
N LEU A 191 9.21 -8.34 20.48
CA LEU A 191 8.02 -7.94 21.22
C LEU A 191 7.99 -6.41 21.43
N PRO A 192 6.80 -5.77 21.38
CA PRO A 192 6.63 -4.39 21.81
C PRO A 192 7.12 -4.19 23.25
N GLY A 193 7.74 -3.03 23.51
CA GLY A 193 8.28 -2.65 24.81
C GLY A 193 9.63 -3.25 25.17
N VAL A 194 10.17 -4.19 24.38
CA VAL A 194 11.51 -4.73 24.61
C VAL A 194 12.58 -3.76 24.12
N GLU A 195 13.57 -3.45 24.96
CA GLU A 195 14.73 -2.63 24.61
C GLU A 195 15.58 -3.26 23.49
N HIS A 196 16.12 -2.39 22.65
CA HIS A 196 17.14 -2.69 21.64
C HIS A 196 18.50 -2.93 22.29
N GLU A 197 19.20 -3.99 21.88
CA GLU A 197 20.46 -4.40 22.48
C GLU A 197 21.55 -3.34 22.29
N GLU A 198 21.67 -2.81 21.07
CA GLU A 198 22.70 -1.83 20.75
C GLU A 198 22.41 -0.41 21.26
N SER A 199 21.17 0.07 21.16
CA SER A 199 20.82 1.45 21.51
C SER A 199 20.25 1.61 22.91
N GLY A 200 19.80 0.52 23.54
CA GLY A 200 19.07 0.54 24.82
C GLY A 200 17.64 1.09 24.72
N LEU A 201 17.18 1.53 23.55
CA LEU A 201 15.86 2.13 23.38
C LEU A 201 14.77 1.07 23.25
N SER A 202 13.62 1.32 23.88
CA SER A 202 12.46 0.42 23.81
C SER A 202 11.80 0.44 22.43
N LYS A 203 11.28 -0.73 21.99
CA LYS A 203 10.38 -0.78 20.83
C LYS A 203 9.03 -0.16 21.19
N VAL A 204 8.76 1.05 20.71
CA VAL A 204 7.57 1.83 21.05
C VAL A 204 6.65 1.99 19.85
N GLU A 205 5.35 2.09 20.11
CA GLU A 205 4.35 2.43 19.10
C GLU A 205 4.55 3.88 18.65
N ILE A 206 4.42 4.12 17.34
CA ILE A 206 4.55 5.43 16.71
C ILE A 206 3.34 5.74 15.83
N GLU A 207 3.07 7.00 15.57
CA GLU A 207 2.09 7.40 14.55
C GLU A 207 2.80 7.73 13.24
N SER A 208 2.11 7.55 12.12
CA SER A 208 2.66 7.79 10.77
C SER A 208 3.08 9.24 10.51
N THR A 209 2.64 10.18 11.34
CA THR A 209 2.95 11.62 11.24
C THR A 209 4.10 12.06 12.14
N TRP A 210 4.67 11.16 12.95
CA TRP A 210 5.74 11.53 13.88
C TRP A 210 7.06 11.73 13.15
N ASP A 211 7.77 12.81 13.51
CA ASP A 211 9.14 13.02 13.08
C ASP A 211 10.15 12.23 13.93
N ASN A 212 11.39 12.16 13.46
CA ASN A 212 12.47 11.44 14.15
C ASN A 212 12.71 11.97 15.58
N THR A 213 12.54 13.27 15.82
CA THR A 213 12.79 13.87 17.14
C THR A 213 11.76 13.36 18.15
N ARG A 214 10.49 13.33 17.75
CA ARG A 214 9.41 12.79 18.56
C ARG A 214 9.60 11.29 18.79
N ILE A 215 9.88 10.52 17.74
CA ILE A 215 10.11 9.07 17.84
C ILE A 215 11.21 8.75 18.87
N VAL A 216 12.36 9.43 18.78
CA VAL A 216 13.49 9.21 19.71
C VAL A 216 13.14 9.62 21.13
N ARG A 217 12.44 10.75 21.31
CA ARG A 217 11.99 11.22 22.64
C ARG A 217 11.09 10.19 23.31
N GLU A 218 10.04 9.75 22.64
CA GLU A 218 9.09 8.77 23.20
C GLU A 218 9.80 7.42 23.48
N SER A 219 10.75 7.01 22.62
CA SER A 219 11.53 5.79 22.85
C SER A 219 12.48 5.86 24.06
N SER A 220 12.85 7.08 24.49
CA SER A 220 13.78 7.32 25.60
C SER A 220 13.07 7.61 26.94
N GLU A 221 11.87 8.18 26.88
CA GLU A 221 11.10 8.62 28.06
C GLU A 221 10.09 7.56 28.54
N VAL A 222 9.61 6.72 27.62
CA VAL A 222 8.58 5.72 27.93
C VAL A 222 9.27 4.47 28.48
N ASN A 223 8.85 4.05 29.68
CA ASN A 223 9.00 2.66 30.14
C ASN A 223 7.72 1.92 29.74
N PRO A 224 7.62 1.38 28.52
CA PRO A 224 6.40 0.74 28.06
C PRO A 224 6.12 -0.45 28.98
N SER A 225 4.89 -0.52 29.51
CA SER A 225 4.45 -1.71 30.23
C SER A 225 4.43 -2.87 29.24
N MET A 226 5.26 -3.90 29.48
CA MET A 226 5.16 -5.13 28.69
C MET A 226 3.77 -5.73 28.85
N SER A 227 3.18 -6.13 27.73
CA SER A 227 1.92 -6.87 27.72
C SER A 227 2.06 -8.16 28.52
N ALA A 228 1.00 -8.57 29.21
CA ALA A 228 1.07 -9.72 30.11
C ALA A 228 1.27 -11.05 29.35
N SER A 229 0.64 -11.18 28.17
CA SER A 229 0.65 -12.39 27.33
C SER A 229 0.84 -12.02 25.85
N TYR A 230 1.17 -13.01 25.01
CA TYR A 230 1.23 -12.77 23.56
C TYR A 230 -0.16 -12.54 22.96
N ALA A 231 -1.21 -13.11 23.57
CA ALA A 231 -2.59 -12.86 23.21
C ALA A 231 -2.98 -11.38 23.38
N ASP A 232 -2.44 -10.69 24.40
CA ASP A 232 -2.67 -9.25 24.59
C ASP A 232 -2.11 -8.43 23.41
N ILE A 233 -0.88 -8.76 22.97
CA ILE A 233 -0.24 -8.09 21.83
C ILE A 233 -1.07 -8.29 20.56
N LEU A 234 -1.51 -9.52 20.30
CA LEU A 234 -2.38 -9.79 19.15
C LEU A 234 -3.75 -9.10 19.31
N TRP A 235 -4.30 -9.00 20.52
CA TRP A 235 -5.55 -8.31 20.76
C TRP A 235 -5.48 -6.82 20.39
N GLU A 236 -4.40 -6.13 20.77
CA GLU A 236 -4.17 -4.72 20.45
C GLU A 236 -4.07 -4.43 18.94
N VAL A 237 -3.55 -5.40 18.18
CA VAL A 237 -3.43 -5.33 16.72
C VAL A 237 -4.77 -5.66 16.05
N PHE A 238 -5.42 -6.75 16.44
CA PHE A 238 -6.56 -7.31 15.69
C PHE A 238 -7.94 -6.84 16.14
N VAL A 239 -8.12 -6.42 17.41
CA VAL A 239 -9.43 -6.01 17.94
C VAL A 239 -9.65 -4.52 17.71
N GLN A 240 -9.63 -4.14 16.44
CA GLN A 240 -10.14 -2.86 15.94
C GLN A 240 -11.50 -3.17 15.28
N GLY A 241 -12.54 -2.40 15.61
CA GLY A 241 -13.98 -2.78 15.55
C GLY A 241 -14.60 -3.34 14.26
N THR A 242 -13.84 -3.61 13.19
CA THR A 242 -14.28 -4.22 11.92
C THR A 242 -13.90 -5.70 11.77
N LEU A 243 -12.89 -6.18 12.50
CA LEU A 243 -12.29 -7.52 12.33
C LEU A 243 -12.86 -8.59 13.27
N THR A 244 -13.81 -8.21 14.12
CA THR A 244 -14.51 -9.13 15.04
C THR A 244 -15.86 -9.59 14.45
N ARG A 245 -16.35 -10.73 14.93
CA ARG A 245 -17.70 -11.22 14.58
C ARG A 245 -18.76 -10.25 15.13
N LYS A 246 -19.68 -9.78 14.27
CA LYS A 246 -20.73 -8.78 14.60
C LYS A 246 -21.62 -9.13 15.80
N THR A 247 -21.68 -10.40 16.21
CA THR A 247 -22.51 -10.91 17.31
C THR A 247 -21.76 -11.02 18.64
N ALA A 248 -20.44 -10.83 18.68
CA ALA A 248 -19.70 -10.81 19.93
C ALA A 248 -19.96 -9.47 20.64
N SER A 249 -20.79 -9.48 21.69
CA SER A 249 -20.88 -8.32 22.58
C SER A 249 -19.52 -8.05 23.23
N PRO A 250 -19.12 -6.77 23.41
CA PRO A 250 -17.83 -6.39 24.04
C PRO A 250 -17.66 -6.85 25.49
N SER A 251 -18.60 -7.59 26.08
CA SER A 251 -18.48 -8.15 27.43
C SER A 251 -17.44 -9.30 27.53
N THR A 252 -16.50 -9.39 26.58
CA THR A 252 -15.41 -10.36 26.51
C THR A 252 -14.06 -9.64 26.52
N ASP A 253 -13.82 -8.81 27.54
CA ASP A 253 -12.51 -8.21 27.89
C ASP A 253 -11.52 -9.27 28.43
N ARG A 254 -11.35 -10.38 27.71
CA ARG A 254 -10.35 -11.40 28.06
C ARG A 254 -9.59 -11.86 26.82
N PRO A 255 -8.27 -11.65 26.78
CA PRO A 255 -7.37 -12.14 25.72
C PRO A 255 -7.54 -13.65 25.44
N GLY A 256 -7.97 -14.42 26.45
CA GLY A 256 -8.30 -15.84 26.36
C GLY A 256 -9.35 -16.23 25.30
N ASN A 257 -10.06 -15.28 24.70
CA ASN A 257 -11.07 -15.52 23.67
C ASN A 257 -10.66 -15.02 22.27
N LEU A 258 -9.42 -14.57 22.06
CA LEU A 258 -8.96 -13.94 20.81
C LEU A 258 -9.47 -14.67 19.56
N PHE A 259 -9.11 -15.94 19.36
CA PHE A 259 -9.51 -16.71 18.17
C PHE A 259 -11.01 -17.06 18.10
N GLN A 260 -11.78 -16.87 19.18
CA GLN A 260 -13.24 -17.03 19.15
C GLN A 260 -13.95 -15.76 18.65
N VAL A 261 -13.32 -14.60 18.87
CA VAL A 261 -13.85 -13.28 18.53
C VAL A 261 -13.40 -12.83 17.13
N LEU A 262 -12.20 -13.24 16.71
CA LEU A 262 -11.68 -12.96 15.37
C LEU A 262 -12.54 -13.63 14.29
N ASP A 263 -12.79 -12.88 13.22
CA ASP A 263 -13.45 -13.37 12.03
C ASP A 263 -12.39 -13.94 11.08
N PRO A 264 -12.31 -15.28 10.88
CA PRO A 264 -11.26 -15.87 10.06
C PRO A 264 -11.30 -15.38 8.61
N GLU A 265 -12.49 -15.10 8.05
CA GLU A 265 -12.64 -14.55 6.69
C GLU A 265 -12.05 -13.15 6.54
N LYS A 266 -11.91 -12.41 7.64
CA LYS A 266 -11.35 -11.04 7.64
C LYS A 266 -9.93 -10.96 8.15
N THR A 267 -9.48 -11.98 8.88
CA THR A 267 -8.17 -11.98 9.55
C THR A 267 -7.17 -12.89 8.87
N LEU A 268 -7.61 -13.90 8.11
CA LEU A 268 -6.74 -14.64 7.21
C LEU A 268 -6.60 -13.88 5.89
N LEU A 269 -5.36 -13.61 5.50
CA LEU A 269 -5.01 -13.08 4.21
C LEU A 269 -4.90 -14.25 3.23
N GLU A 270 -5.89 -14.39 2.37
CA GLU A 270 -5.82 -15.30 1.23
C GLU A 270 -4.96 -14.64 0.14
N ILE A 271 -3.70 -15.05 0.08
CA ILE A 271 -2.86 -14.70 -1.06
C ILE A 271 -3.24 -15.71 -2.13
N THR A 272 -4.11 -15.31 -3.04
CA THR A 272 -4.38 -16.15 -4.21
C THR A 272 -3.07 -16.26 -4.99
N PRO A 273 -2.53 -17.47 -5.22
CA PRO A 273 -1.37 -17.61 -6.09
C PRO A 273 -1.75 -17.00 -7.43
N LYS A 274 -1.18 -15.82 -7.72
CA LYS A 274 -1.20 -15.27 -9.08
C LYS A 274 -0.36 -16.23 -9.88
N GLU A 275 -1.02 -17.17 -10.55
CA GLU A 275 -0.47 -18.21 -11.42
C GLU A 275 1.05 -18.08 -11.56
N GLN A 276 1.78 -18.93 -10.85
CA GLN A 276 3.19 -19.12 -11.11
C GLN A 276 3.34 -19.54 -12.58
N GLY A 277 3.62 -18.56 -13.45
CA GLY A 277 4.35 -18.74 -14.69
C GLY A 277 3.96 -19.91 -15.58
N ASN A 278 2.68 -20.07 -15.92
CA ASN A 278 2.41 -20.29 -17.33
C ASN A 278 2.37 -18.90 -17.95
N GLY A 279 3.24 -18.65 -18.94
CA GLY A 279 3.27 -17.37 -19.63
C GLY A 279 1.85 -16.94 -19.97
N ILE A 280 1.56 -15.65 -19.76
CA ILE A 280 0.28 -15.01 -20.12
C ILE A 280 -0.21 -15.69 -21.40
N GLU A 281 -1.37 -16.35 -21.36
CA GLU A 281 -1.92 -17.11 -22.48
C GLU A 281 -2.35 -16.13 -23.58
N THR A 282 -1.34 -15.55 -24.23
CA THR A 282 -1.46 -14.53 -25.25
C THR A 282 -1.14 -15.21 -26.57
N PRO A 283 -2.01 -15.14 -27.57
CA PRO A 283 -1.73 -15.77 -28.86
C PRO A 283 -0.41 -15.22 -29.42
N LEU A 284 0.45 -16.12 -29.92
CA LEU A 284 1.65 -15.74 -30.66
C LEU A 284 1.22 -15.35 -32.07
N ILE A 285 1.24 -14.05 -32.35
CA ILE A 285 0.79 -13.48 -33.63
C ILE A 285 1.99 -12.76 -34.26
N GLU A 286 2.68 -13.44 -35.16
CA GLU A 286 3.76 -12.90 -35.98
C GLU A 286 3.59 -13.36 -37.43
N GLN A 287 3.70 -12.43 -38.38
CA GLN A 287 3.68 -12.72 -39.81
C GLN A 287 5.05 -12.37 -40.39
N VAL A 288 5.79 -13.39 -40.80
CA VAL A 288 7.19 -13.24 -41.23
C VAL A 288 7.31 -12.43 -42.54
N ALA A 289 6.32 -12.52 -43.44
CA ALA A 289 6.35 -11.84 -44.72
C ALA A 289 5.72 -10.44 -44.64
N TYR A 290 6.41 -9.44 -45.19
CA TYR A 290 5.83 -8.11 -45.42
C TYR A 290 4.77 -8.19 -46.54
N PRO A 291 3.59 -7.55 -46.41
CA PRO A 291 2.54 -7.64 -47.43
C PRO A 291 2.95 -7.00 -48.75
N GLU A 292 2.53 -7.59 -49.87
CA GLU A 292 2.71 -6.99 -51.20
C GLU A 292 1.67 -5.87 -51.46
N ASP A 293 0.47 -6.00 -50.89
CA ASP A 293 -0.58 -4.98 -50.98
C ASP A 293 -0.40 -3.90 -49.88
N PRO A 294 -0.22 -2.63 -50.24
CA PRO A 294 -0.16 -1.52 -49.28
C PRO A 294 -1.38 -1.42 -48.34
N ALA A 295 -2.54 -1.93 -48.74
CA ALA A 295 -3.75 -1.92 -47.91
C ALA A 295 -3.65 -2.81 -46.66
N ASP A 296 -2.81 -3.86 -46.71
CA ASP A 296 -2.61 -4.82 -45.62
C ASP A 296 -1.48 -4.39 -44.66
N VAL A 297 -0.68 -3.39 -45.06
CA VAL A 297 0.44 -2.88 -44.26
C VAL A 297 0.03 -2.36 -42.88
N PRO A 298 -1.11 -1.63 -42.70
CA PRO A 298 -1.57 -1.22 -41.38
C PRO A 298 -1.80 -2.38 -40.43
N GLU A 299 -2.49 -3.44 -40.89
CA GLU A 299 -2.75 -4.62 -40.08
C GLU A 299 -1.46 -5.33 -39.72
N TRP A 300 -0.61 -5.60 -40.71
CA TRP A 300 0.70 -6.20 -40.49
C TRP A 300 1.56 -5.39 -39.51
N SER A 301 1.52 -4.06 -39.59
CA SER A 301 2.38 -3.19 -38.79
C SER A 301 2.07 -3.24 -37.30
N MET A 302 0.80 -3.42 -36.92
CA MET A 302 0.39 -3.55 -35.52
C MET A 302 0.97 -4.78 -34.83
N TYR A 303 1.33 -5.82 -35.60
CA TYR A 303 1.83 -7.08 -35.06
C TYR A 303 3.31 -7.32 -35.32
N ASN A 304 3.95 -6.63 -36.28
CA ASN A 304 5.33 -6.95 -36.69
C ASN A 304 6.34 -5.79 -36.60
N THR A 305 5.90 -4.52 -36.54
CA THR A 305 6.84 -3.38 -36.45
C THR A 305 7.42 -3.20 -35.03
N LYS A 306 8.41 -2.31 -34.88
CA LYS A 306 8.99 -1.98 -33.57
C LYS A 306 7.92 -1.43 -32.62
N GLU A 307 7.70 -2.14 -31.52
CA GLU A 307 6.76 -1.82 -30.45
C GLU A 307 7.10 -0.49 -29.75
N PHE A 308 6.09 0.21 -29.24
CA PHE A 308 6.28 1.29 -28.29
C PHE A 308 6.14 0.79 -26.85
N SER A 309 7.12 1.06 -26.00
CA SER A 309 7.09 0.71 -24.57
C SER A 309 7.06 1.99 -23.72
N PRO A 310 6.01 2.20 -22.91
CA PRO A 310 5.91 3.35 -22.00
C PRO A 310 7.01 3.43 -20.92
N TYR A 311 7.78 2.35 -20.74
CA TYR A 311 8.77 2.22 -19.66
C TYR A 311 10.20 2.18 -20.20
N ALA A 312 10.37 2.17 -21.53
CA ALA A 312 11.69 2.09 -22.13
C ALA A 312 12.51 3.34 -21.80
N HIS A 313 13.76 3.12 -21.38
CA HIS A 313 14.71 4.19 -21.04
C HIS A 313 14.23 5.13 -19.93
N ALA A 314 13.33 4.65 -19.05
CA ALA A 314 12.92 5.42 -17.88
C ALA A 314 14.06 5.48 -16.85
N SER A 315 14.42 6.70 -16.43
CA SER A 315 15.41 6.95 -15.38
C SER A 315 14.95 8.11 -14.50
N GLY A 316 15.01 7.95 -13.17
CA GLY A 316 14.44 8.92 -12.24
C GLY A 316 12.96 9.16 -12.51
N ASN A 317 12.56 10.44 -12.59
CA ASN A 317 11.15 10.86 -12.74
C ASN A 317 10.71 11.09 -14.20
N SER A 318 11.46 10.63 -15.19
CA SER A 318 11.10 10.78 -16.60
C SER A 318 9.83 10.00 -16.94
N ARG A 319 8.85 10.65 -17.58
CA ARG A 319 7.58 10.03 -18.00
C ARG A 319 7.50 9.86 -19.51
N SER A 320 6.87 8.79 -19.97
CA SER A 320 6.43 8.67 -21.36
C SER A 320 4.97 9.05 -21.46
N VAL A 321 4.51 9.51 -22.62
CA VAL A 321 3.08 9.66 -22.89
C VAL A 321 2.75 9.07 -24.25
N ALA A 322 1.65 8.33 -24.35
CA ALA A 322 1.13 7.81 -25.61
C ALA A 322 -0.39 7.98 -25.67
N ALA A 323 -0.89 8.52 -26.78
CA ALA A 323 -2.31 8.52 -27.13
C ALA A 323 -2.54 7.48 -28.23
N VAL A 324 -3.37 6.48 -27.93
CA VAL A 324 -3.59 5.34 -28.83
C VAL A 324 -5.06 5.00 -28.98
N ARG A 325 -5.40 4.38 -30.11
CA ARG A 325 -6.65 3.65 -30.30
C ARG A 325 -6.34 2.15 -30.31
N VAL A 326 -7.00 1.40 -29.46
CA VAL A 326 -6.90 -0.07 -29.40
C VAL A 326 -7.50 -0.66 -30.68
N LYS A 327 -6.83 -1.64 -31.29
CA LYS A 327 -7.24 -2.22 -32.58
C LYS A 327 -7.63 -3.68 -32.51
N GLY A 328 -7.27 -4.38 -31.44
CA GLY A 328 -7.53 -5.80 -31.27
C GLY A 328 -7.08 -6.27 -29.88
N GLY A 329 -7.22 -7.57 -29.64
CA GLY A 329 -6.81 -8.22 -28.40
C GLY A 329 -5.29 -8.33 -28.25
N GLU A 330 -4.87 -8.66 -27.04
CA GLU A 330 -3.47 -8.79 -26.65
C GLU A 330 -2.78 -9.93 -27.41
N PHE A 331 -1.47 -9.81 -27.63
CA PHE A 331 -0.65 -10.84 -28.28
C PHE A 331 0.80 -10.86 -27.76
N ALA A 332 1.54 -11.91 -28.12
CA ALA A 332 2.96 -12.06 -27.81
C ALA A 332 3.82 -12.33 -29.06
N ARG A 333 5.14 -12.11 -28.92
CA ARG A 333 6.17 -12.26 -29.96
C ARG A 333 7.27 -13.24 -29.56
N ARG A 334 7.80 -14.03 -30.50
CA ARG A 334 8.71 -15.17 -30.23
C ARG A 334 10.05 -14.75 -29.65
N ASP A 335 10.63 -13.66 -30.15
CA ASP A 335 12.01 -13.22 -29.82
C ASP A 335 12.07 -12.01 -28.88
N LYS A 336 10.98 -11.72 -28.15
CA LYS A 336 10.94 -10.64 -27.15
C LYS A 336 11.10 -11.23 -25.75
N ARG A 337 12.14 -10.77 -25.03
CA ARG A 337 12.47 -11.22 -23.66
C ARG A 337 11.22 -11.27 -22.78
N GLY A 338 10.95 -12.43 -22.20
CA GLY A 338 9.98 -12.60 -21.12
C GLY A 338 8.51 -12.66 -21.53
N GLY A 339 8.18 -12.81 -22.81
CA GLY A 339 6.77 -12.93 -23.25
C GLY A 339 5.97 -11.65 -23.01
N ALA A 340 6.60 -10.48 -23.18
CA ALA A 340 5.96 -9.19 -22.94
C ALA A 340 4.66 -9.04 -23.75
N THR A 341 3.56 -8.78 -23.05
CA THR A 341 2.25 -8.59 -23.65
C THR A 341 2.23 -7.33 -24.52
N MET A 342 1.69 -7.47 -25.72
CA MET A 342 1.52 -6.37 -26.65
C MET A 342 0.04 -6.20 -27.00
N VAL A 343 -0.33 -4.96 -27.31
CA VAL A 343 -1.65 -4.59 -27.81
C VAL A 343 -1.48 -4.00 -29.20
N PRO A 344 -2.21 -4.49 -30.22
CA PRO A 344 -2.21 -3.88 -31.54
C PRO A 344 -2.91 -2.52 -31.44
N ALA A 345 -2.23 -1.45 -31.86
CA ALA A 345 -2.71 -0.09 -31.66
C ALA A 345 -2.45 0.82 -32.88
N TYR A 346 -3.28 1.85 -32.97
CA TYR A 346 -2.99 3.03 -33.78
C TYR A 346 -2.53 4.15 -32.84
N PHE A 347 -1.34 4.69 -33.06
CA PHE A 347 -0.78 5.79 -32.30
C PHE A 347 -1.17 7.10 -32.96
N TYR A 348 -1.90 7.95 -32.24
CA TYR A 348 -2.08 9.36 -32.63
C TYR A 348 -0.76 10.11 -32.40
N GLY A 349 -0.12 9.85 -31.26
CA GLY A 349 1.21 10.36 -30.93
C GLY A 349 1.75 9.65 -29.69
N ALA A 350 3.07 9.49 -29.60
CA ALA A 350 3.75 9.01 -28.40
C ALA A 350 5.19 9.53 -28.31
N ILE A 351 5.63 9.82 -27.09
CA ILE A 351 7.02 10.14 -26.74
C ILE A 351 7.44 9.29 -25.54
N GLY A 352 8.57 8.59 -25.66
CA GLY A 352 9.21 7.81 -24.60
C GLY A 352 9.88 8.66 -23.52
N CYS A 353 10.32 8.02 -22.43
CA CYS A 353 10.91 8.71 -21.28
C CYS A 353 12.13 9.58 -21.62
N ASN A 354 12.95 9.15 -22.58
CA ASN A 354 14.15 9.87 -23.03
C ASN A 354 13.90 10.85 -24.20
N GLY A 355 12.65 11.01 -24.66
CA GLY A 355 12.30 11.93 -25.75
C GLY A 355 12.63 11.41 -27.17
N GLU A 356 13.62 10.54 -27.32
CA GLU A 356 14.09 10.06 -28.64
C GLU A 356 13.15 9.05 -29.30
N PHE A 357 12.36 8.36 -28.47
CA PHE A 357 11.53 7.26 -28.94
C PHE A 357 10.09 7.72 -29.18
N THR A 358 9.73 7.94 -30.45
CA THR A 358 8.43 8.52 -30.82
C THR A 358 7.60 7.67 -31.79
N LYS A 359 6.29 7.91 -31.79
CA LYS A 359 5.33 7.38 -32.78
C LYS A 359 4.36 8.50 -33.14
N GLN A 360 3.98 8.60 -34.42
CA GLN A 360 3.00 9.58 -34.88
C GLN A 360 2.19 8.97 -36.02
N ASP A 361 0.86 9.06 -35.95
CA ASP A 361 -0.08 8.62 -36.98
C ASP A 361 0.26 7.27 -37.61
N VAL A 362 0.60 6.28 -36.76
CA VAL A 362 1.16 5.00 -37.21
C VAL A 362 0.53 3.81 -36.49
N HIS A 363 0.38 2.71 -37.21
CA HIS A 363 -0.02 1.42 -36.65
C HIS A 363 1.22 0.70 -36.12
N ALA A 364 1.21 0.35 -34.83
CA ALA A 364 2.31 -0.34 -34.18
C ALA A 364 1.81 -1.10 -32.93
N PRO A 365 2.60 -2.02 -32.38
CA PRO A 365 2.30 -2.59 -31.08
C PRO A 365 2.58 -1.60 -29.95
N LEU A 366 1.71 -1.59 -28.96
CA LEU A 366 1.95 -1.04 -27.64
C LEU A 366 2.39 -2.18 -26.72
N GLN A 367 3.57 -2.10 -26.11
CA GLN A 367 4.03 -3.05 -25.12
C GLN A 367 3.51 -2.66 -23.73
N LEU A 368 2.90 -3.62 -23.03
CA LEU A 368 2.47 -3.46 -21.65
C LEU A 368 3.48 -4.14 -20.72
N SER A 369 3.64 -3.56 -19.53
CA SER A 369 4.24 -4.26 -18.41
C SER A 369 3.27 -5.32 -17.87
N LYS A 370 3.77 -6.20 -16.99
CA LYS A 370 2.92 -7.15 -16.27
C LYS A 370 1.86 -6.45 -15.42
N LYS A 371 2.18 -5.28 -14.84
CA LYS A 371 1.25 -4.47 -14.03
C LYS A 371 0.14 -3.88 -14.89
N ASP A 372 0.50 -3.30 -16.03
CA ASP A 372 -0.47 -2.65 -16.90
C ASP A 372 -1.35 -3.64 -17.63
N TYR A 373 -0.81 -4.81 -17.98
CA TYR A 373 -1.62 -5.90 -18.50
C TYR A 373 -2.70 -6.36 -17.50
N ARG A 374 -2.37 -6.51 -16.21
CA ARG A 374 -3.32 -6.98 -15.19
C ARG A 374 -4.53 -6.07 -14.99
N LYS A 375 -4.40 -4.78 -15.28
CA LYS A 375 -5.48 -3.78 -15.19
C LYS A 375 -5.99 -3.34 -16.57
N TRP A 376 -5.54 -3.99 -17.64
CA TRP A 376 -5.98 -3.67 -18.99
C TRP A 376 -7.39 -4.23 -19.20
N ASP A 377 -8.37 -3.36 -19.31
CA ASP A 377 -9.78 -3.74 -19.58
C ASP A 377 -10.30 -3.16 -20.91
N TYR A 378 -9.42 -2.52 -21.69
CA TYR A 378 -9.79 -1.74 -22.86
C TYR A 378 -10.04 -2.59 -24.11
N GLN A 379 -11.11 -2.25 -24.83
CA GLN A 379 -11.58 -2.99 -25.99
C GLN A 379 -11.19 -2.32 -27.33
N ALA A 380 -11.22 -3.10 -28.40
CA ALA A 380 -10.97 -2.58 -29.74
C ALA A 380 -11.89 -1.39 -30.09
N GLY A 381 -11.29 -0.29 -30.56
CA GLY A 381 -11.96 0.96 -30.90
C GLY A 381 -11.90 2.03 -29.79
N GLU A 382 -11.66 1.61 -28.55
CA GLU A 382 -11.43 2.52 -27.43
C GLU A 382 -10.13 3.31 -27.61
N LYS A 383 -10.10 4.50 -27.03
CA LYS A 383 -9.00 5.44 -27.16
C LYS A 383 -8.50 5.73 -25.78
N VAL A 384 -7.21 5.51 -25.59
CA VAL A 384 -6.58 5.60 -24.28
C VAL A 384 -5.36 6.48 -24.33
N VAL A 385 -5.15 7.20 -23.25
CA VAL A 385 -3.89 7.90 -22.97
C VAL A 385 -3.17 7.13 -21.87
N ILE A 386 -1.88 6.87 -22.11
CA ILE A 386 -1.01 6.10 -21.23
C ILE A 386 0.13 7.01 -20.80
N ILE A 387 0.28 7.19 -19.49
CA ILE A 387 1.42 7.89 -18.88
C ILE A 387 2.28 6.85 -18.19
N GLY A 388 3.41 6.50 -18.83
CA GLY A 388 4.36 5.50 -18.36
C GLY A 388 5.58 6.11 -17.68
N GLY A 389 6.39 5.28 -17.04
CA GLY A 389 7.59 5.67 -16.30
C GLY A 389 8.34 4.47 -15.72
N LYS A 390 9.28 4.75 -14.80
CA LYS A 390 10.19 3.72 -14.24
C LYS A 390 9.45 2.61 -13.47
N SER A 391 8.35 2.93 -12.79
CA SER A 391 7.58 2.00 -11.95
C SER A 391 6.97 0.81 -12.70
N GLY A 392 6.95 0.84 -14.04
CA GLY A 392 6.26 -0.15 -14.84
C GLY A 392 4.74 -0.12 -14.66
N SER A 393 4.16 0.82 -13.91
CA SER A 393 2.70 0.96 -13.73
C SER A 393 2.27 2.28 -14.33
N SER A 394 1.66 2.25 -15.50
CA SER A 394 1.17 3.45 -16.15
C SER A 394 -0.13 3.93 -15.54
N ARG A 395 -0.39 5.21 -15.68
CA ARG A 395 -1.74 5.73 -15.55
C ARG A 395 -2.40 5.65 -16.92
N ILE A 396 -3.51 4.93 -17.01
CA ILE A 396 -4.21 4.66 -18.26
C ILE A 396 -5.62 5.20 -18.13
N PHE A 397 -6.04 6.03 -19.08
CA PHE A 397 -7.35 6.66 -19.07
C PHE A 397 -8.03 6.46 -20.41
N SER A 398 -9.33 6.14 -20.39
CA SER A 398 -10.18 6.30 -21.57
C SER A 398 -10.40 7.78 -21.85
N VAL A 399 -10.26 8.17 -23.11
CA VAL A 399 -10.42 9.55 -23.57
C VAL A 399 -11.38 9.60 -24.76
N SER A 400 -11.96 10.76 -25.00
CA SER A 400 -12.78 11.00 -26.19
C SER A 400 -11.93 10.97 -27.48
N PRO A 401 -12.57 10.76 -28.66
CA PRO A 401 -11.89 10.84 -29.94
C PRO A 401 -11.15 12.16 -30.19
N TRP A 402 -11.72 13.27 -29.70
CA TRP A 402 -11.13 14.59 -29.84
C TRP A 402 -9.87 14.71 -28.96
N GLU A 403 -9.96 14.34 -27.68
CA GLU A 403 -8.82 14.39 -26.76
C GLU A 403 -7.66 13.51 -27.22
N ALA A 404 -7.93 12.29 -27.72
CA ALA A 404 -6.88 11.42 -28.24
C ALA A 404 -6.11 12.05 -29.41
N THR A 405 -6.84 12.78 -30.27
CA THR A 405 -6.27 13.48 -31.43
C THR A 405 -5.47 14.69 -31.00
N VAL A 406 -6.01 15.52 -30.10
CA VAL A 406 -5.34 16.71 -29.55
C VAL A 406 -4.05 16.31 -28.83
N VAL A 407 -4.14 15.32 -27.93
CA VAL A 407 -2.98 14.81 -27.18
C VAL A 407 -1.94 14.23 -28.14
N GLY A 408 -2.35 13.42 -29.11
CA GLY A 408 -1.45 12.82 -30.08
C GLY A 408 -0.66 13.85 -30.88
N HIS A 409 -1.34 14.85 -31.45
CA HIS A 409 -0.67 15.90 -32.22
C HIS A 409 0.22 16.78 -31.34
N ALA A 410 -0.24 17.15 -30.13
CA ALA A 410 0.56 17.96 -29.20
C ALA A 410 1.82 17.25 -28.70
N LEU A 411 1.88 15.92 -28.77
CA LEU A 411 3.10 15.16 -28.46
C LEU A 411 4.14 15.23 -29.58
N THR A 412 3.78 15.57 -30.81
CA THR A 412 4.69 15.44 -31.96
C THR A 412 4.91 16.76 -32.70
N ASP A 413 4.28 17.84 -32.23
CA ASP A 413 4.44 19.19 -32.75
C ASP A 413 5.74 19.83 -32.26
N ASP A 414 6.35 20.69 -33.07
CA ASP A 414 7.65 21.34 -32.79
C ASP A 414 7.58 22.33 -31.61
N GLU A 415 6.39 22.89 -31.36
CA GLU A 415 6.07 23.76 -30.20
C GLU A 415 5.42 22.99 -29.03
N GLY A 416 5.13 21.70 -29.25
CA GLY A 416 4.48 20.80 -28.31
C GLY A 416 5.47 20.01 -27.44
N GLY A 417 4.95 19.08 -26.66
CA GLY A 417 5.78 18.21 -25.82
C GLY A 417 5.03 17.52 -24.68
N ARG A 418 5.75 16.64 -23.99
CA ARG A 418 5.20 15.88 -22.85
C ARG A 418 4.59 16.79 -21.79
N ASP A 419 5.28 17.87 -21.43
CA ASP A 419 4.85 18.77 -20.36
C ASP A 419 3.56 19.50 -20.74
N SER A 420 3.46 20.00 -21.98
CA SER A 420 2.25 20.63 -22.51
C SER A 420 1.05 19.68 -22.49
N VAL A 421 1.29 18.40 -22.84
CA VAL A 421 0.26 17.36 -22.82
C VAL A 421 -0.15 16.97 -21.41
N LEU A 422 0.80 16.85 -20.48
CA LEU A 422 0.51 16.58 -19.07
C LEU A 422 -0.28 17.72 -18.44
N ASN A 423 0.06 18.97 -18.76
CA ASN A 423 -0.70 20.15 -18.35
C ASN A 423 -2.11 20.11 -18.92
N TYR A 424 -2.27 19.89 -20.23
CA TYR A 424 -3.58 19.75 -20.86
C TYR A 424 -4.43 18.65 -20.21
N LEU A 425 -3.87 17.46 -19.98
CA LEU A 425 -4.58 16.36 -19.33
C LEU A 425 -4.96 16.70 -17.88
N SER A 426 -4.08 17.39 -17.16
CA SER A 426 -4.38 17.90 -15.82
C SER A 426 -5.52 18.93 -15.84
N GLU A 427 -5.51 19.85 -16.82
CA GLU A 427 -6.59 20.83 -17.05
C GLU A 427 -7.91 20.16 -17.40
N GLN A 428 -7.89 19.05 -18.15
CA GLN A 428 -9.06 18.22 -18.42
C GLN A 428 -9.50 17.37 -17.21
N GLY A 429 -8.79 17.46 -16.07
CA GLY A 429 -9.13 16.79 -14.81
C GLY A 429 -8.68 15.33 -14.74
N TYR A 430 -7.76 14.89 -15.59
CA TYR A 430 -7.10 13.59 -15.45
C TYR A 430 -6.03 13.67 -14.38
N ASN A 431 -5.94 12.63 -13.54
CA ASN A 431 -4.91 12.56 -12.52
C ASN A 431 -3.56 12.19 -13.15
N VAL A 432 -2.81 13.18 -13.61
CA VAL A 432 -1.49 12.99 -14.23
C VAL A 432 -0.39 12.68 -13.21
N GLY A 433 -0.65 12.79 -11.90
CA GLY A 433 0.31 12.55 -10.81
C GLY A 433 1.31 13.70 -10.60
N ALA A 434 1.98 13.74 -9.43
CA ALA A 434 2.95 14.78 -9.09
C ALA A 434 4.23 14.67 -9.96
N SER A 435 4.56 15.73 -10.69
CA SER A 435 5.80 15.84 -11.44
C SER A 435 6.96 16.22 -10.51
N GLY A 436 7.94 15.32 -10.35
CA GLY A 436 9.25 15.71 -9.83
C GLY A 436 10.00 16.45 -10.93
N SER A 437 10.24 17.74 -10.72
CA SER A 437 10.91 18.66 -11.64
C SER A 437 12.19 18.05 -12.23
N ALA A 438 12.25 17.96 -13.56
CA ALA A 438 13.47 17.59 -14.26
C ALA A 438 14.51 18.72 -14.08
N GLY A 439 15.70 18.35 -13.60
CA GLY A 439 16.84 19.26 -13.51
C GLY A 439 17.21 19.80 -14.89
N SER A 440 16.99 21.10 -15.08
CA SER A 440 17.68 21.86 -16.12
C SER A 440 18.83 22.60 -15.45
N GLY A 441 20.05 22.18 -15.80
CA GLY A 441 21.26 22.91 -15.47
C GLY A 441 21.25 24.27 -16.16
N SER A 442 20.85 25.30 -15.42
CA SER A 442 21.13 26.69 -15.74
C SER A 442 21.33 27.44 -14.43
N LYS A 443 22.58 27.82 -14.15
CA LYS A 443 22.94 28.78 -13.10
C LYS A 443 22.11 30.05 -13.28
N GLY A 444 21.42 30.49 -12.22
CA GLY A 444 20.84 31.83 -12.21
C GLY A 444 19.85 32.06 -11.08
N THR A 445 20.37 32.50 -9.94
CA THR A 445 19.75 33.44 -8.99
C THR A 445 18.31 33.19 -8.54
N THR A 446 18.23 32.73 -7.29
CA THR A 446 17.19 33.07 -6.30
C THR A 446 16.84 34.55 -6.39
N GLU A 447 15.65 34.88 -6.90
CA GLU A 447 15.04 36.19 -6.66
C GLU A 447 13.51 36.07 -6.80
N SER A 448 12.85 36.44 -5.70
CA SER A 448 11.42 36.74 -5.52
C SER A 448 10.54 36.72 -6.77
N ARG A 449 9.60 35.78 -6.84
CA ARG A 449 8.32 36.04 -7.50
C ARG A 449 7.41 36.77 -6.52
N ALA A 450 7.60 38.09 -6.49
CA ALA A 450 6.56 39.02 -6.14
C ALA A 450 5.41 38.89 -7.15
N ALA A 451 4.20 39.09 -6.65
CA ALA A 451 2.94 39.09 -7.37
C ALA A 451 3.01 39.81 -8.72
N THR A 452 2.57 39.11 -9.77
CA THR A 452 1.93 39.75 -10.92
C THR A 452 0.55 39.13 -11.04
N SER A 453 -0.43 39.94 -10.67
CA SER A 453 -1.84 39.80 -10.96
C SER A 453 -2.04 39.67 -12.47
N ASP A 454 -2.57 38.53 -12.92
CA ASP A 454 -3.47 38.36 -14.07
C ASP A 454 -3.76 36.86 -14.29
N GLU A 455 -3.99 36.08 -13.21
CA GLU A 455 -4.60 34.75 -13.35
C GLU A 455 -6.12 34.93 -13.46
N GLU A 456 -6.71 34.47 -14.56
CA GLU A 456 -8.16 34.35 -14.67
C GLU A 456 -8.70 33.58 -13.45
N PRO A 457 -9.82 34.00 -12.84
CA PRO A 457 -10.33 33.35 -11.63
C PRO A 457 -10.62 31.88 -11.94
N GLN A 458 -9.85 30.98 -11.31
CA GLN A 458 -10.06 29.53 -11.40
C GLN A 458 -11.54 29.26 -11.11
N THR A 459 -12.31 28.83 -12.11
CA THR A 459 -13.76 28.67 -11.96
C THR A 459 -14.09 27.18 -11.82
N ILE A 460 -14.96 26.82 -10.88
CA ILE A 460 -15.40 25.43 -10.74
C ILE A 460 -16.32 25.05 -11.90
N TRP A 461 -15.87 24.09 -12.70
CA TRP A 461 -16.62 23.58 -13.84
C TRP A 461 -17.76 22.65 -13.41
N PRO A 462 -18.90 22.66 -14.13
CA PRO A 462 -20.00 21.71 -13.92
C PRO A 462 -19.54 20.27 -14.02
N ALA A 463 -20.21 19.37 -13.30
CA ALA A 463 -19.90 17.95 -13.32
C ALA A 463 -20.25 17.31 -14.67
N ARG A 464 -19.43 16.36 -15.12
CA ARG A 464 -19.60 15.67 -16.41
C ARG A 464 -20.86 14.81 -16.43
N GLU A 465 -21.36 14.56 -17.65
CA GLU A 465 -22.50 13.66 -17.88
C GLU A 465 -22.24 12.23 -17.39
N ASN A 466 -20.99 11.77 -17.48
CA ASN A 466 -20.49 10.51 -16.93
C ASN A 466 -19.41 10.81 -15.87
N PRO A 467 -19.81 11.00 -14.59
CA PRO A 467 -18.87 11.34 -13.52
C PRO A 467 -17.78 10.28 -13.35
N GLN A 468 -16.53 10.72 -13.23
CA GLN A 468 -15.37 9.82 -13.12
C GLN A 468 -15.02 9.48 -11.67
N THR A 469 -15.55 10.24 -10.70
CA THR A 469 -15.36 10.00 -9.27
C THR A 469 -16.67 10.07 -8.52
N LYS A 470 -16.73 9.44 -7.34
CA LYS A 470 -17.90 9.55 -6.45
C LYS A 470 -18.17 11.00 -6.04
N ALA A 471 -17.13 11.83 -5.86
CA ALA A 471 -17.29 13.24 -5.54
C ALA A 471 -17.88 14.04 -6.71
N GLU A 472 -17.46 13.76 -7.94
CA GLU A 472 -18.05 14.37 -9.15
C GLU A 472 -19.49 13.92 -9.37
N ALA A 473 -19.83 12.66 -9.06
CA ALA A 473 -21.21 12.19 -9.11
C ALA A 473 -22.11 12.93 -8.12
N LEU A 474 -21.58 13.25 -6.94
CA LEU A 474 -22.27 14.06 -5.93
C LEU A 474 -22.38 15.53 -6.35
N GLN A 475 -21.34 16.10 -6.96
CA GLN A 475 -21.39 17.43 -7.56
C GLN A 475 -22.50 17.51 -8.61
N ARG A 476 -22.56 16.54 -9.54
CA ARG A 476 -23.62 16.46 -10.56
C ARG A 476 -25.01 16.39 -9.93
N ARG A 477 -25.15 15.60 -8.87
CA ARG A 477 -26.43 15.47 -8.15
C ARG A 477 -26.84 16.80 -7.50
N ALA A 478 -25.90 17.55 -6.92
CA ALA A 478 -26.17 18.87 -6.38
C ALA A 478 -26.57 19.86 -7.48
N GLU A 479 -25.87 19.86 -8.61
CA GLU A 479 -26.12 20.78 -9.73
C GLU A 479 -27.46 20.51 -10.45
N GLN A 480 -27.91 19.24 -10.50
CA GLN A 480 -29.16 18.87 -11.16
C GLN A 480 -30.37 18.90 -10.23
N ASN A 481 -30.20 18.47 -8.98
CA ASN A 481 -31.32 18.20 -8.08
C ASN A 481 -31.32 19.09 -6.83
N GLY A 482 -30.33 19.97 -6.66
CA GLY A 482 -30.17 20.82 -5.49
C GLY A 482 -29.19 20.23 -4.46
N ILE A 483 -28.43 21.11 -3.81
CA ILE A 483 -27.41 20.72 -2.81
C ILE A 483 -28.01 20.18 -1.50
N ASP A 484 -29.27 20.47 -1.24
CA ASP A 484 -30.05 19.92 -0.15
C ASP A 484 -30.25 18.40 -0.28
N THR A 485 -30.15 17.84 -1.49
CA THR A 485 -30.13 16.39 -1.74
C THR A 485 -28.85 15.69 -1.28
N LEU A 486 -27.82 16.46 -0.91
CA LEU A 486 -26.59 15.92 -0.32
C LEU A 486 -26.67 15.93 1.21
N THR A 487 -26.32 14.80 1.81
CA THR A 487 -26.01 14.69 3.24
C THR A 487 -24.78 15.52 3.61
N HIS A 488 -24.56 15.76 4.90
CA HIS A 488 -23.40 16.52 5.38
C HIS A 488 -22.07 15.92 4.88
N ASN A 489 -21.88 14.60 5.01
CA ASN A 489 -20.65 13.92 4.56
C ASN A 489 -20.47 13.95 3.04
N GLU A 490 -21.55 13.96 2.26
CA GLU A 490 -21.46 14.08 0.80
C GLU A 490 -21.07 15.51 0.38
N ARG A 491 -21.54 16.54 1.10
CA ARG A 491 -21.09 17.92 0.90
C ARG A 491 -19.61 18.08 1.20
N ILE A 492 -19.09 17.39 2.23
CA ILE A 492 -17.63 17.38 2.52
C ILE A 492 -16.86 16.84 1.31
N ARG A 493 -17.30 15.73 0.72
CA ARG A 493 -16.62 15.14 -0.46
C ARG A 493 -16.60 16.08 -1.67
N VAL A 494 -17.68 16.82 -1.89
CA VAL A 494 -17.74 17.83 -2.96
C VAL A 494 -16.84 19.02 -2.62
N ALA A 495 -16.82 19.48 -1.37
CA ALA A 495 -15.94 20.53 -0.90
C ALA A 495 -14.46 20.17 -1.01
N CYS A 496 -14.04 18.97 -0.62
CA CYS A 496 -12.68 18.48 -0.79
C CYS A 496 -12.24 18.50 -2.27
N ARG A 497 -13.11 18.05 -3.18
CA ARG A 497 -12.88 18.14 -4.63
C ARG A 497 -12.71 19.60 -5.10
N HIS A 498 -13.45 20.53 -4.52
CA HIS A 498 -13.49 21.93 -4.94
C HIS A 498 -12.37 22.78 -4.34
N LEU A 499 -11.96 22.50 -3.09
CA LEU A 499 -10.89 23.22 -2.39
C LEU A 499 -9.53 23.06 -3.06
N GLN A 500 -9.37 22.05 -3.92
CA GLN A 500 -8.21 21.92 -4.83
C GLN A 500 -8.07 23.09 -5.81
N TYR A 501 -9.16 23.82 -6.09
CA TYR A 501 -9.20 25.05 -6.90
C TYR A 501 -9.15 26.32 -6.03
N GLY A 502 -8.91 26.19 -4.72
CA GLY A 502 -8.85 27.30 -3.78
C GLY A 502 -10.19 27.67 -3.13
N TRP A 503 -10.10 28.61 -2.19
CA TRP A 503 -11.23 29.00 -1.35
C TRP A 503 -12.34 29.70 -2.14
N GLN A 504 -11.99 30.76 -2.88
CA GLN A 504 -12.98 31.61 -3.54
C GLN A 504 -13.83 30.86 -4.58
N PRO A 505 -13.25 30.00 -5.43
CA PRO A 505 -14.06 29.25 -6.40
C PRO A 505 -15.01 28.28 -5.71
N THR A 506 -14.54 27.63 -4.63
CA THR A 506 -15.36 26.74 -3.79
C THR A 506 -16.51 27.50 -3.16
N TRP A 507 -16.22 28.66 -2.59
CA TRP A 507 -17.20 29.56 -2.00
C TRP A 507 -18.29 29.93 -3.01
N ASP A 508 -17.90 30.42 -4.19
CA ASP A 508 -18.81 30.87 -5.25
C ASP A 508 -19.70 29.72 -5.74
N TRP A 509 -19.15 28.50 -5.83
CA TRP A 509 -19.93 27.33 -6.19
C TRP A 509 -20.97 26.98 -5.12
N PHE A 510 -20.61 26.97 -3.84
CA PHE A 510 -21.57 26.71 -2.76
C PHE A 510 -22.63 27.81 -2.66
N GLU A 511 -22.26 29.07 -2.83
CA GLU A 511 -23.19 30.20 -2.90
C GLU A 511 -24.19 30.03 -4.04
N LYS A 512 -23.71 29.66 -5.23
CA LYS A 512 -24.55 29.36 -6.39
C LYS A 512 -25.51 28.19 -6.14
N GLN A 513 -25.04 27.10 -5.51
CA GLN A 513 -25.87 25.93 -5.26
C GLN A 513 -26.91 26.13 -4.14
N PHE A 514 -26.59 26.87 -3.09
CA PHE A 514 -27.54 27.19 -2.02
C PHE A 514 -28.50 28.32 -2.39
N GLY A 515 -28.10 29.21 -3.32
CA GLY A 515 -28.93 30.31 -3.80
C GLY A 515 -29.47 31.17 -2.65
N SER A 516 -30.79 31.36 -2.60
CA SER A 516 -31.45 32.16 -1.54
C SER A 516 -31.35 31.56 -0.12
N THR A 517 -30.91 30.31 0.01
CA THR A 517 -30.71 29.64 1.31
C THR A 517 -29.25 29.67 1.79
N PHE A 518 -28.37 30.33 1.02
CA PHE A 518 -26.96 30.45 1.37
C PHE A 518 -26.79 31.20 2.69
N LYS A 519 -26.01 30.61 3.60
CA LYS A 519 -25.65 31.19 4.90
C LYS A 519 -24.13 31.36 4.95
N PRO A 520 -23.61 32.59 4.77
CA PRO A 520 -22.18 32.83 4.68
C PRO A 520 -21.40 32.30 5.90
N GLU A 521 -21.87 32.57 7.12
CA GLU A 521 -21.13 32.19 8.34
C GLU A 521 -21.08 30.68 8.53
N VAL A 522 -22.15 29.99 8.16
CA VAL A 522 -22.25 28.52 8.25
C VAL A 522 -21.36 27.86 7.20
N THR A 523 -21.39 28.37 5.96
CA THR A 523 -20.55 27.83 4.88
C THR A 523 -19.07 28.11 5.11
N TRP A 524 -18.74 29.27 5.67
CA TRP A 524 -17.37 29.61 6.07
C TRP A 524 -16.86 28.65 7.14
N GLN A 525 -17.63 28.39 8.20
CA GLN A 525 -17.23 27.44 9.25
C GLN A 525 -17.06 26.02 8.69
N PHE A 526 -17.94 25.61 7.77
CA PHE A 526 -17.89 24.32 7.12
C PHE A 526 -16.63 24.13 6.27
N LEU A 527 -16.32 25.07 5.38
CA LEU A 527 -15.13 24.99 4.51
C LEU A 527 -13.84 25.14 5.31
N LYS A 528 -13.82 26.04 6.30
CA LYS A 528 -12.68 26.22 7.20
C LYS A 528 -12.36 24.94 7.97
N GLY A 529 -13.37 24.25 8.50
CA GLY A 529 -13.16 22.98 9.22
C GLY A 529 -12.57 21.88 8.34
N ILE A 530 -12.80 21.93 7.02
CA ILE A 530 -12.18 21.00 6.06
C ILE A 530 -10.72 21.40 5.80
N VAL A 531 -10.45 22.69 5.54
CA VAL A 531 -9.07 23.16 5.30
C VAL A 531 -8.16 22.92 6.51
N GLU A 532 -8.64 23.18 7.72
CA GLU A 532 -7.86 22.94 8.96
C GLU A 532 -7.75 21.46 9.33
N GLY A 533 -8.58 20.58 8.74
CA GLY A 533 -8.66 19.17 9.07
C GLY A 533 -7.81 18.23 8.20
N PHE A 534 -7.29 18.71 7.06
CA PHE A 534 -6.53 17.89 6.12
C PHE A 534 -5.30 18.64 5.55
N GLU A 535 -4.12 18.05 5.65
CA GLU A 535 -2.84 18.66 5.22
C GLU A 535 -2.77 19.00 3.72
N GLU A 536 -3.55 18.30 2.89
CA GLU A 536 -3.66 18.52 1.44
C GLU A 536 -4.20 19.91 1.06
N TYR A 537 -4.79 20.64 2.02
CA TYR A 537 -5.30 22.01 1.82
C TYR A 537 -4.47 23.08 2.55
N ASN A 538 -3.29 22.77 3.07
CA ASN A 538 -2.42 23.74 3.76
C ASN A 538 -2.05 24.96 2.90
N ALA A 539 -2.13 24.84 1.57
CA ALA A 539 -1.90 25.92 0.63
C ALA A 539 -3.15 26.79 0.33
N VAL A 540 -4.31 26.45 0.90
CA VAL A 540 -5.57 27.19 0.69
C VAL A 540 -5.70 28.30 1.74
N ASP A 541 -5.61 29.56 1.30
CA ASP A 541 -5.78 30.71 2.17
C ASP A 541 -7.24 30.88 2.63
N VAL A 542 -7.49 30.73 3.94
CA VAL A 542 -8.81 30.94 4.55
C VAL A 542 -9.04 32.44 4.79
N PRO A 543 -10.04 33.08 4.14
CA PRO A 543 -10.32 34.49 4.34
C PRO A 543 -10.93 34.76 5.73
N PRO A 544 -10.91 36.02 6.20
CA PRO A 544 -11.54 36.39 7.46
C PRO A 544 -13.04 36.03 7.47
N LYS A 545 -13.57 35.75 8.66
CA LYS A 545 -14.97 35.37 8.84
C LYS A 545 -15.90 36.46 8.26
N PRO A 546 -16.85 36.11 7.37
CA PRO A 546 -17.80 37.07 6.82
C PRO A 546 -18.75 37.59 7.92
N THR A 547 -19.10 38.86 7.82
CA THR A 547 -20.00 39.61 8.72
C THR A 547 -21.47 39.47 8.39
#